data_AF-A0AAE1LIT2-F1
#
_entry.id   AF-A0AAE1LIT2-F1
#
_cell.length_a   1.000
_cell.length_b   1.000
_cell.length_c   1.000
_cell.angle_alpha   90.00
_cell.angle_beta   90.00
_cell.angle_gamma   90.00
#
_symmetry.space_group_name_H-M   'P 1'
#
loop_
_entity.id
_entity.type
_entity.pdbx_description
1 polymer ?
#
loop_
_entity_poly.entity_id
_entity_poly.type
_entity_poly.pdbx_seq_one_letter_code
_entity_poly.pdbx_strand_id
1 'polypeptide(L)' 'MMVCREFQRGACKRAECECRFAHPPEAVTASEDGTVTVCMDAVKGRCSRDPCRYFHPPLHLQAYIKAAQTRPTAL' A
#
# COMPACT_ATOMS: atom_id res chain seq x y z
N MET A 1 -1.34 -0.49 -5.88
CA MET A 1 -2.01 -1.33 -4.84
C MET A 1 -3.43 -0.85 -4.67
N MET A 2 -4.43 -1.74 -4.66
CA MET A 2 -5.84 -1.31 -4.61
C MET A 2 -6.21 -0.74 -3.23
N VAL A 3 -6.91 0.39 -3.22
CA VAL A 3 -7.44 1.05 -2.03
C VAL A 3 -8.67 0.31 -1.54
N CYS A 4 -8.83 0.21 -0.22
CA CYS A 4 -10.03 -0.36 0.38
C CYS A 4 -11.24 0.52 0.09
N ARG A 5 -12.21 0.00 -0.68
CA ARG A 5 -13.45 0.72 -1.00
C ARG A 5 -14.29 1.05 0.23
N GLU A 6 -14.28 0.17 1.24
CA GLU A 6 -14.98 0.44 2.50
C GLU A 6 -14.30 1.57 3.28
N PHE A 7 -12.96 1.65 3.24
CA PHE A 7 -12.20 2.71 3.91
C PHE A 7 -12.46 4.07 3.25
N GLN A 8 -12.46 4.13 1.92
CA GLN A 8 -12.83 5.35 1.18
C GLN A 8 -14.21 5.88 1.54
N ARG A 9 -15.12 5.01 1.98
CA ARG A 9 -16.49 5.37 2.40
C ARG A 9 -16.63 5.54 3.93
N GLY A 10 -15.54 5.42 4.69
CA GLY A 10 -15.56 5.48 6.15
C GLY A 10 -16.23 4.29 6.85
N ALA A 11 -16.42 3.17 6.13
CA ALA A 11 -17.14 1.99 6.62
C ALA A 11 -16.23 0.82 7.02
N CYS A 12 -14.93 0.87 6.67
CA CYS A 12 -14.01 -0.23 7.01
C CYS A 12 -13.67 -0.19 8.52
N LYS A 13 -14.02 -1.27 9.23
CA LYS A 13 -13.71 -1.43 10.66
C LYS A 13 -12.49 -2.31 10.94
N ARG A 14 -11.86 -2.86 9.91
CA ARG A 14 -10.66 -3.70 10.04
C ARG A 14 -9.46 -2.81 10.35
N ALA A 15 -8.55 -3.27 11.21
CA ALA A 15 -7.27 -2.59 11.37
C ALA A 15 -6.51 -2.59 10.03
N GLU A 16 -5.71 -1.55 9.79
CA GLU A 16 -4.90 -1.43 8.56
C GLU A 16 -3.98 -2.65 8.36
N CYS A 17 -3.45 -3.21 9.45
CA CYS A 17 -2.60 -4.40 9.48
C CYS A 17 -3.35 -5.71 9.19
N GLU A 18 -4.69 -5.68 9.15
CA GLU A 18 -5.54 -6.84 8.90
C GLU A 18 -6.32 -6.71 7.59
N CYS A 19 -6.43 -5.50 7.04
CA CYS A 19 -7.09 -5.27 5.77
C CYS A 19 -6.23 -5.75 4.60
N ARG A 20 -6.84 -6.47 3.65
CA ARG A 20 -6.15 -6.93 2.43
C ARG A 20 -5.90 -5.81 1.41
N PHE A 21 -6.52 -4.65 1.61
CA PHE A 21 -6.46 -3.49 0.71
C PHE A 21 -5.78 -2.30 1.41
N ALA A 22 -5.26 -1.35 0.65
CA ALA A 22 -4.55 -0.20 1.19
C ALA A 22 -5.52 0.81 1.85
N HIS A 23 -5.16 1.28 3.05
CA HIS A 23 -5.77 2.43 3.72
C HIS A 23 -4.75 3.59 3.69
N PRO A 24 -4.67 4.35 2.58
CA PRO A 24 -3.69 5.42 2.45
C PRO A 24 -3.97 6.58 3.41
N PRO A 25 -2.95 7.18 4.02
CA PRO A 25 -3.10 8.43 4.76
C PRO A 25 -3.39 9.60 3.81
N GLU A 26 -3.86 10.72 4.35
CA GLU A 26 -4.22 11.93 3.58
C GLU A 26 -3.10 12.47 2.69
N ALA A 27 -1.84 12.29 3.08
CA ALA A 27 -0.67 12.70 2.30
C ALA A 27 -0.47 11.88 1.01
N VAL A 28 -1.15 10.73 0.88
CA VAL A 28 -1.01 9.82 -0.26
C VAL A 28 -2.30 9.83 -1.09
N THR A 29 -2.21 10.44 -2.27
CA THR A 29 -3.33 10.48 -3.22
C THR A 29 -3.50 9.13 -3.91
N ALA A 30 -4.74 8.63 -3.96
CA ALA A 30 -5.13 7.50 -4.79
C ALA A 30 -5.39 7.97 -6.24
N SER A 31 -5.01 7.16 -7.23
CA SER A 31 -5.40 7.36 -8.63
C SER A 31 -6.90 7.17 -8.82
N GLU A 32 -7.43 7.70 -9.93
CA GLU A 32 -8.84 7.57 -10.33
C GLU A 32 -9.29 6.10 -10.48
N ASP A 33 -8.36 5.19 -10.82
CA ASP A 33 -8.58 3.75 -10.87
C ASP A 33 -8.70 3.07 -9.49
N GLY A 34 -8.60 3.84 -8.40
CA GLY A 34 -8.72 3.34 -7.03
C GLY A 34 -7.47 2.58 -6.56
N THR A 35 -6.30 2.87 -7.14
CA THR A 35 -5.02 2.34 -6.68
C THR A 35 -4.10 3.43 -6.11
N VAL A 36 -3.20 3.04 -5.23
CA VAL A 36 -2.12 3.88 -4.69
C VAL A 36 -0.76 3.37 -5.12
N THR A 37 0.15 4.31 -5.31
CA THR A 37 1.57 4.04 -5.57
C THR A 37 2.28 3.72 -4.27
N VAL A 38 2.87 2.52 -4.21
CA VAL A 38 3.64 2.04 -3.06
C VAL A 38 5.05 2.63 -3.08
N CYS A 39 5.52 3.09 -1.92
CA CYS A 39 6.91 3.47 -1.72
C CYS A 39 7.79 2.22 -1.70
N MET A 40 8.53 1.96 -2.79
CA MET A 40 9.42 0.81 -2.87
C MET A 40 10.59 0.89 -1.87
N ASP A 41 11.03 2.10 -1.53
CA ASP A 41 12.05 2.28 -0.49
C ASP A 41 11.52 1.94 0.90
N ALA A 42 10.26 2.24 1.21
CA ALA A 42 9.64 1.82 2.46
C ALA A 42 9.53 0.30 2.57
N VAL A 43 9.12 -0.37 1.48
CA VAL A 43 9.09 -1.85 1.40
C VAL A 43 10.48 -2.46 1.67
N LYS A 44 11.55 -1.78 1.25
CA LYS A 44 12.94 -2.17 1.50
C LYS A 44 13.51 -1.69 2.85
N GLY A 45 12.74 -0.95 3.65
CA GLY A 45 13.18 -0.37 4.92
C GLY A 45 14.15 0.80 4.79
N ARG A 46 14.17 1.49 3.63
CA ARG A 46 15.10 2.60 3.31
C ARG A 46 14.44 3.98 3.27
N CYS A 47 13.12 4.06 3.35
CA CYS A 47 12.41 5.35 3.34
C CYS A 47 12.19 5.85 4.78
N SER A 48 12.63 7.08 5.06
CA SER A 48 12.46 7.77 6.35
C SER A 48 11.74 9.11 6.22
N ARG A 49 11.03 9.35 5.10
CA ARG A 49 10.31 10.62 4.86
C ARG A 49 8.99 10.63 5.62
N ASP A 50 8.73 11.71 6.35
CA ASP A 50 7.46 11.96 7.05
C ASP A 50 7.02 13.43 6.84
N PRO A 51 5.92 13.70 6.12
CA PRO A 51 5.10 12.73 5.37
C PRO A 51 5.78 12.27 4.06
N CYS A 52 5.65 10.98 3.72
CA CYS A 52 6.03 10.45 2.42
C CYS A 52 4.91 10.65 1.38
N ARG A 53 5.28 11.02 0.15
CA ARG A 53 4.34 11.15 -0.99
C ARG A 53 3.74 9.81 -1.46
N TYR A 54 4.38 8.69 -1.11
CA TYR A 54 3.99 7.36 -1.56
C TYR A 54 3.54 6.49 -0.38
N PHE A 55 2.66 5.50 -0.64
CA PHE A 55 2.10 4.65 0.40
C PHE A 55 3.16 3.75 1.04
N HIS A 56 3.24 3.75 2.38
CA HIS A 56 4.06 2.82 3.15
C HIS A 56 3.18 1.64 3.60
N PRO A 57 3.18 0.50 2.87
CA PRO A 57 2.32 -0.62 3.22
C PRO A 57 2.70 -1.25 4.57
N PRO A 58 1.75 -1.73 5.37
CA PRO A 58 2.01 -2.54 6.57
C PRO A 58 2.70 -3.88 6.22
N LEU A 59 3.28 -4.53 7.23
CA LEU A 59 4.17 -5.69 7.05
C LEU A 59 3.54 -6.84 6.25
N HIS A 60 2.28 -7.17 6.49
CA HIS A 60 1.58 -8.25 5.76
C HIS A 60 1.41 -7.90 4.26
N LEU A 61 1.14 -6.63 3.96
CA LEU A 61 1.06 -6.12 2.59
C LEU A 61 2.44 -6.04 1.92
N GLN A 62 3.49 -5.67 2.67
CA GLN A 62 4.87 -5.71 2.18
C GLN A 62 5.28 -7.13 1.78
N ALA A 63 4.96 -8.14 2.59
CA ALA A 63 5.28 -9.54 2.28
C ALA A 63 4.62 -9.97 0.97
N TYR A 64 3.35 -9.62 0.76
CA TYR A 64 2.64 -9.87 -0.48
C TYR A 64 3.30 -9.18 -1.69
N ILE A 65 3.66 -7.91 -1.55
CA ILE A 65 4.30 -7.11 -2.63
C ILE A 65 5.68 -7.68 -2.98
N LYS A 66 6.49 -8.04 -1.97
CA LYS A 66 7.80 -8.66 -2.16
C LYS A 66 7.67 -10.00 -2.91
N ALA A 67 6.72 -10.85 -2.50
CA ALA A 67 6.46 -12.13 -3.16
C ALA A 67 5.97 -11.96 -4.62
N ALA A 68 5.18 -10.94 -4.91
CA ALA A 68 4.72 -10.63 -6.26
C ALA A 68 5.85 -10.16 -7.19
N GLN A 69 6.86 -9.46 -6.65
CA GLN A 69 8.03 -9.00 -7.41
C GLN A 69 9.09 -10.08 -7.66
N THR A 70 9.11 -11.15 -6.86
CA THR A 70 10.03 -12.28 -7.04
C THR A 70 9.61 -13.27 -8.12
N ARG A 71 8.52 -13.03 -8.87
CA ARG A 71 8.28 -13.74 -10.12
C ARG A 71 9.21 -13.14 -11.19
N PRO A 72 10.29 -13.84 -11.61
CA PRO A 72 10.93 -13.45 -12.85
C PRO A 72 9.84 -13.52 -13.92
N THR A 73 9.66 -12.43 -14.66
CA THR A 73 9.09 -12.52 -15.99
C THR A 73 10.00 -13.47 -16.75
N ALA A 74 9.62 -14.74 -16.81
CA ALA A 74 10.24 -15.71 -17.69
C ALA A 74 9.85 -15.29 -19.11
N LEU A 75 10.78 -14.59 -19.77
CA LEU A 75 10.89 -14.51 -21.22
C LEU A 75 12.17 -15.22 -21.60
#